data_AF-A0A8T5TZ72-F1
#
_entry.id   AF-A0A8T5TZ72-F1
#
_cell.length_a   1.000
_cell.length_b   1.000
_cell.length_c   1.000
_cell.angle_alpha   90.00
_cell.angle_beta   90.00
_cell.angle_gamma   90.00
#
_symmetry.space_group_name_H-M   'P 1'
#
loop_
_entity.id
_entity.type
_entity.pdbx_description
1 polymer ?
#
loop_
_entity_poly.entity_id
_entity_poly.type
_entity_poly.pdbx_seq_one_letter_code
_entity_poly.pdbx_strand_id
1 'polypeptide(L)'
;GILKPFHKMNELIEKHLNVSILYRLKIVENPKIKLSTSEKDMVAKARSFMKENNFDYFYSLYLLPENACTPKDYQTIFDLIEKGIFQPTEK
;
A
#
# COMPACT_ATOMS: atom_id res chain seq x y z
N GLY A 1 -16.17 23.68 -27.68
CA GLY A 1 -15.27 24.00 -26.56
C GLY A 1 -14.29 22.87 -26.38
N ILE A 2 -13.00 23.16 -26.19
CA ILE A 2 -11.99 22.13 -25.96
C ILE A 2 -11.95 21.84 -24.46
N LEU A 3 -12.58 20.74 -24.04
CA LEU A 3 -12.43 20.20 -22.70
C LEU A 3 -10.96 19.79 -22.55
N LYS A 4 -10.18 20.53 -21.77
CA LYS A 4 -8.84 20.10 -21.39
C LYS A 4 -8.98 18.76 -20.64
N PRO A 5 -8.17 17.74 -20.98
CA PRO A 5 -8.20 16.49 -20.24
C PRO A 5 -7.94 16.79 -18.75
N PHE A 6 -8.84 16.30 -17.90
CA PHE A 6 -8.78 16.50 -16.47
C PHE A 6 -7.63 15.66 -15.91
N HIS A 7 -6.41 16.21 -15.95
CA HIS A 7 -5.16 15.48 -15.74
C HIS A 7 -5.07 14.76 -14.38
N LYS A 8 -5.87 15.19 -13.40
CA LYS A 8 -5.93 14.64 -12.03
C LYS A 8 -7.03 13.60 -11.81
N MET A 9 -7.80 13.26 -12.84
CA MET A 9 -8.92 12.32 -12.70
C MET A 9 -8.43 10.90 -12.38
N ASN A 10 -7.31 10.49 -12.99
CA ASN A 10 -6.66 9.21 -12.66
C ASN A 10 -6.17 9.20 -11.21
N GLU A 11 -5.56 10.29 -10.71
CA GLU A 11 -5.12 10.38 -9.31
C GLU A 11 -6.30 10.30 -8.32
N LEU A 12 -7.42 10.93 -8.66
CA LEU A 12 -8.65 10.88 -7.88
C LEU A 12 -9.25 9.47 -7.86
N ILE A 13 -9.32 8.83 -9.02
CA ILE A 13 -9.82 7.45 -9.15
C ILE A 13 -8.88 6.49 -8.41
N GLU A 14 -7.57 6.63 -8.57
CA GLU A 14 -6.56 5.81 -7.91
C GLU A 14 -6.68 5.89 -6.39
N LYS A 15 -6.81 7.12 -5.87
CA LYS A 15 -6.95 7.39 -4.44
C LYS A 15 -8.29 6.93 -3.89
N HIS A 16 -9.37 7.03 -4.66
CA HIS A 16 -10.72 6.73 -4.16
C HIS A 16 -11.12 5.26 -4.34
N LEU A 17 -10.53 4.56 -5.31
CA LEU A 17 -10.76 3.13 -5.56
C LEU A 17 -9.68 2.22 -4.96
N ASN A 18 -8.70 2.79 -4.26
CA ASN A 18 -7.59 2.06 -3.64
C ASN A 18 -6.80 1.15 -4.60
N VAL A 19 -6.78 1.46 -5.91
CA VAL A 19 -6.09 0.63 -6.92
C VAL A 19 -4.57 0.59 -6.71
N SER A 20 -4.03 1.51 -5.90
CA SER A 20 -2.63 1.52 -5.48
C SER A 20 -2.17 0.20 -4.85
N ILE A 21 -3.11 -0.58 -4.31
CA ILE A 21 -2.84 -1.93 -3.77
C ILE A 21 -2.30 -2.91 -4.84
N LEU A 22 -2.56 -2.65 -6.12
CA LEU A 22 -2.13 -3.48 -7.25
C LEU A 22 -0.69 -3.18 -7.71
N TYR A 23 -0.10 -2.07 -7.28
CA TYR A 23 1.24 -1.67 -7.68
C TYR A 23 2.32 -2.33 -6.82
N ARG A 24 3.57 -2.22 -7.28
CA ARG A 24 4.75 -2.49 -6.46
C ARG A 24 4.79 -1.45 -5.35
N LEU A 25 4.77 -1.89 -4.10
CA LEU A 25 4.79 -1.04 -2.92
C LEU A 25 6.17 -1.09 -2.26
N LYS A 26 6.63 0.05 -1.76
CA LYS A 26 7.77 0.15 -0.84
C LYS A 26 7.31 0.64 0.52
N ILE A 27 8.15 0.39 1.52
CA ILE A 27 7.95 0.90 2.88
C ILE A 27 8.73 2.21 3.02
N VAL A 28 8.03 3.28 3.39
CA VAL A 28 8.63 4.58 3.72
C VAL A 28 8.54 4.81 5.21
N GLU A 29 9.70 5.10 5.82
CA GLU A 29 9.75 5.42 7.25
C GLU A 29 9.40 6.89 7.46
N ASN A 30 8.36 7.13 8.26
CA ASN A 30 8.01 8.47 8.69
C ASN A 30 7.78 8.48 10.21
N PRO A 31 8.74 8.99 11.01
CA PRO A 31 8.64 8.96 12.47
C PRO A 31 7.50 9.82 13.03
N LYS A 32 6.90 10.71 12.23
CA LYS A 32 5.76 11.54 12.64
C LYS A 32 4.43 10.80 12.57
N ILE A 33 4.37 9.68 11.87
CA ILE A 33 3.13 8.93 11.64
C ILE A 33 2.99 7.85 12.72
N LYS A 34 1.88 7.93 13.46
CA LYS A 34 1.55 6.91 14.47
C LYS A 34 0.88 5.71 13.82
N LEU A 35 1.44 4.54 14.09
CA LEU A 35 0.92 3.25 13.68
C LEU A 35 0.29 2.51 14.86
N SER A 36 -0.88 1.94 14.64
CA SER A 36 -1.52 0.96 15.51
C SER A 36 -0.71 -0.34 15.57
N THR A 37 -1.06 -1.23 16.50
CA THR A 37 -0.41 -2.54 16.61
C THR A 37 -0.54 -3.35 15.32
N SER A 38 -1.75 -3.45 14.76
CA SER A 38 -2.00 -4.18 13.51
C SER A 38 -1.20 -3.62 12.32
N GLU A 39 -1.08 -2.29 12.24
CA GLU A 39 -0.27 -1.63 11.20
C GLU A 39 1.22 -1.94 11.35
N LYS A 40 1.74 -1.93 12.59
CA LYS A 40 3.13 -2.30 12.86
C LYS A 40 3.40 -3.75 12.48
N ASP A 41 2.48 -4.65 12.81
CA ASP A 41 2.61 -6.08 12.48
C ASP A 41 2.61 -6.29 10.96
N MET A 42 1.74 -5.58 10.23
CA MET A 42 1.70 -5.62 8.77
C MET A 42 2.98 -5.06 8.13
N VAL A 43 3.50 -3.94 8.65
CA VAL A 43 4.78 -3.36 8.21
C VAL A 43 5.94 -4.32 8.50
N ALA A 44 5.95 -4.98 9.66
CA ALA A 44 6.96 -5.96 10.00
C ALA A 44 6.92 -7.16 9.04
N LYS A 45 5.72 -7.66 8.73
CA LYS A 45 5.51 -8.73 7.75
C LYS A 45 6.06 -8.36 6.37
N ALA A 46 5.77 -7.14 5.91
CA ALA A 46 6.28 -6.62 4.65
C ALA A 46 7.82 -6.53 4.63
N ARG A 47 8.44 -6.03 5.71
CA ARG A 47 9.90 -5.98 5.84
C ARG A 47 10.54 -7.36 5.83
N SER A 48 9.97 -8.32 6.55
CA SER A 48 10.48 -9.70 6.56
C SER A 48 10.42 -10.30 5.16
N PHE A 49 9.29 -10.17 4.47
CA PHE A 49 9.14 -10.63 3.09
C PHE A 49 10.19 -10.01 2.15
N MET A 50 10.36 -8.68 2.20
CA MET A 50 11.35 -7.96 1.40
C MET A 50 12.77 -8.46 1.68
N LYS A 51 13.12 -8.65 2.95
CA LYS A 51 14.45 -9.11 3.38
C LYS A 51 14.73 -10.55 2.95
N GLU A 52 13.77 -11.44 3.16
CA GLU A 52 13.89 -12.87 2.83
C GLU A 52 14.09 -13.09 1.33
N ASN A 53 13.44 -12.26 0.50
CA ASN A 53 13.50 -12.36 -0.96
C ASN A 53 14.53 -11.41 -1.61
N ASN A 54 15.25 -10.61 -0.82
CA ASN A 54 16.18 -9.58 -1.29
C ASN A 54 15.53 -8.59 -2.28
N PHE A 55 14.32 -8.13 -1.97
CA PHE A 55 13.57 -7.14 -2.74
C PHE A 55 13.49 -5.79 -2.01
N ASP A 56 13.47 -4.70 -2.77
CA ASP A 56 13.21 -3.34 -2.30
C ASP A 56 11.73 -2.93 -2.41
N TYR A 57 10.87 -3.87 -2.85
CA TYR A 57 9.44 -3.70 -2.99
C TYR A 57 8.68 -4.99 -2.61
N PHE A 58 7.36 -4.89 -2.51
CA PHE A 58 6.44 -6.01 -2.35
C PHE A 58 5.11 -5.74 -3.07
N TYR A 59 4.34 -6.78 -3.35
CA TYR A 59 2.92 -6.64 -3.69
C TYR A 59 2.08 -6.96 -2.46
N SER A 60 1.01 -6.20 -2.24
CA SER A 60 0.07 -6.39 -1.12
C SER A 60 -0.42 -7.83 -0.99
N LEU A 61 -0.70 -8.49 -2.12
CA LEU A 61 -1.14 -9.88 -2.21
C LEU A 61 -0.15 -10.85 -1.56
N TYR A 62 1.16 -10.57 -1.59
CA TYR A 62 2.17 -11.44 -0.96
C TYR A 62 2.16 -11.37 0.56
N LEU A 63 1.54 -10.33 1.13
CA LEU A 63 1.35 -10.22 2.57
C LEU A 63 0.10 -10.96 3.05
N LEU A 64 -0.75 -11.41 2.13
CA LEU A 64 -2.05 -11.98 2.44
C LEU A 64 -2.05 -13.47 2.12
N PRO A 65 -2.14 -14.37 3.12
CA PRO A 65 -2.26 -15.79 2.86
C PRO A 65 -3.61 -16.09 2.19
N GLU A 66 -3.59 -16.87 1.10
CA GLU A 66 -4.76 -17.16 0.23
C GLU A 66 -5.99 -17.68 1.01
N ASN A 67 -5.77 -18.35 2.15
CA ASN A 67 -6.82 -19.02 2.92
C ASN A 67 -7.09 -18.41 4.30
N ALA A 68 -6.45 -17.29 4.66
CA ALA A 68 -6.56 -16.71 6.01
C ALA A 68 -6.65 -15.17 6.03
N CYS A 69 -6.90 -14.55 4.89
CA CYS A 69 -7.06 -13.11 4.81
C CYS A 69 -8.47 -12.67 5.23
N THR A 70 -8.56 -11.69 6.12
CA THR A 70 -9.81 -11.07 6.58
C THR A 70 -10.00 -9.70 5.94
N PRO A 71 -11.24 -9.15 5.89
CA PRO A 71 -11.46 -7.77 5.46
C PRO A 71 -10.65 -6.73 6.25
N LYS A 72 -10.30 -7.03 7.51
CA LYS A 72 -9.46 -6.14 8.33
C LYS A 72 -8.03 -6.06 7.80
N ASP A 73 -7.50 -7.13 7.22
CA ASP A 73 -6.13 -7.12 6.68
C ASP A 73 -6.04 -6.19 5.47
N TYR A 74 -7.06 -6.21 4.60
CA TYR A 74 -7.18 -5.26 3.49
C TYR A 74 -7.31 -3.82 4.00
N GLN A 75 -8.14 -3.59 5.01
CA GLN A 75 -8.27 -2.27 5.62
C GLN A 75 -6.94 -1.76 6.17
N THR A 76 -6.18 -2.61 6.89
CA THR A 76 -4.86 -2.24 7.41
C THR A 76 -3.89 -1.86 6.28
N ILE A 77 -3.92 -2.56 5.14
CA ILE A 77 -3.11 -2.21 3.98
C ILE A 77 -3.54 -0.87 3.39
N PHE A 78 -4.84 -0.61 3.25
CA PHE A 78 -5.36 0.66 2.76
C PHE A 78 -4.98 1.82 3.69
N ASP A 79 -5.13 1.65 5.00
CA ASP A 79 -4.75 2.65 6.00
C ASP A 79 -3.26 3.00 5.90
N LEU A 80 -2.40 1.99 5.68
CA LEU A 80 -0.96 2.18 5.48
C LEU A 80 -0.63 2.90 4.17
N ILE A 81 -1.42 2.69 3.11
CA ILE A 81 -1.29 3.43 1.85
C ILE A 81 -1.74 4.88 2.03
N GLU A 82 -2.88 5.12 2.68
CA GLU A 82 -3.39 6.46 2.95
C GLU A 82 -2.45 7.27 3.84
N LYS A 83 -1.82 6.61 4.84
CA LYS A 83 -0.77 7.21 5.67
C LYS A 83 0.55 7.41 4.93
N GLY A 84 0.69 6.91 3.70
CA GLY A 84 1.91 7.02 2.92
C GLY A 84 3.08 6.24 3.49
N ILE A 85 2.81 5.21 4.31
CA ILE A 85 3.81 4.25 4.78
C ILE A 85 4.07 3.22 3.68
N PHE A 86 2.99 2.74 3.05
CA PHE A 86 3.07 1.93 1.84
C PHE A 86 2.91 2.87 0.64
N GLN A 87 3.96 2.98 -0.17
CA GLN A 87 3.97 3.87 -1.33
C GLN A 87 4.20 3.08 -2.62
N PRO A 88 3.41 3.34 -3.68
CA PRO A 88 3.68 2.74 -4.98
C PRO A 88 5.01 3.25 -5.56
N THR A 89 5.81 2.35 -6.12
CA THR A 89 7.10 2.69 -6.76
C THR A 89 6.99 2.91 -8.26
N GLU A 90 6.00 2.30 -8.92
CA GLU A 90 5.75 2.41 -10.36
C GLU A 90 4.24 2.58 -10.57
N LYS A 91 3.85 3.57 -11.38
CA LYS A 91 2.46 3.83 -11.84
C LYS A 91 2.24 3.22 -13.21
#